data_AF-A0A2H0VRJ9-F1
#
_entry.id   AF-A0A2H0VRJ9-F1
#
_cell.length_a   1.000
_cell.length_b   1.000
_cell.length_c   1.000
_cell.angle_alpha   90.00
_cell.angle_beta   90.00
_cell.angle_gamma   90.00
#
_symmetry.space_group_name_H-M   'P 1'
#
loop_
_entity.id
_entity.type
_entity.pdbx_description
1 polymer ?
#
loop_
_entity_poly.entity_id
_entity_poly.type
_entity_poly.pdbx_seq_one_letter_code
_entity_poly.pdbx_strand_id
1 'polypeptide(L)'
;MKCLKLFIISYLILGLYSIFSYESLITIRKAKKEELIPGILEKGYKACVIEMSNLPKNKLFYFSYANLDESYTSSLIKSDENGNLYWAESGVLIEKLVITSYDLFPGEPIIYSIKSIDGSFSWSKKYIENPLECVLPSNKKLSFELGDARGFFYMVKLENFIPNEVVRVISNSENETIKSFFILNEEGDGYGSSMPGVIGKEGGIAVFQVITSDNECLECKLPWGNKLTHKKKKITLQN
;
A
#
# COMPACT_ATOMS: atom_id res chain seq x y z
N MET A 1 27.46 -35.25 -37.88
CA MET A 1 28.70 -34.53 -37.49
C MET A 1 28.72 -33.18 -38.20
N LYS A 2 29.23 -32.12 -37.53
CA LYS A 2 29.17 -30.66 -37.81
C LYS A 2 27.97 -29.96 -37.15
N CYS A 3 28.07 -29.62 -35.86
CA CYS A 3 28.60 -28.36 -35.30
C CYS A 3 27.82 -27.11 -35.73
N LEU A 4 26.79 -26.78 -34.95
CA LEU A 4 26.29 -25.41 -34.82
C LEU A 4 26.47 -25.02 -33.34
N LYS A 5 27.57 -24.31 -33.06
CA LYS A 5 27.96 -23.83 -31.74
C LYS A 5 28.22 -22.33 -31.87
N LEU A 6 27.73 -21.58 -30.88
CA LEU A 6 27.96 -20.15 -30.59
C LEU A 6 27.31 -19.16 -31.56
N PHE A 7 26.25 -18.46 -31.11
CA PHE A 7 26.13 -16.99 -31.17
C PHE A 7 24.86 -16.48 -30.43
N ILE A 8 24.68 -16.81 -29.14
CA ILE A 8 23.68 -16.12 -28.28
C ILE A 8 24.24 -16.00 -26.85
N ILE A 9 25.31 -15.23 -26.66
CA ILE A 9 25.71 -14.73 -25.33
C ILE A 9 26.26 -13.32 -25.54
N SER A 10 25.39 -12.33 -25.77
CA SER A 10 25.83 -10.92 -25.83
C SER A 10 24.78 -9.88 -25.41
N TYR A 11 23.55 -10.26 -25.02
CA TYR A 11 22.51 -9.29 -24.65
C TYR A 11 21.96 -9.42 -23.22
N LEU A 12 22.55 -10.27 -22.38
CA LEU A 12 22.06 -10.51 -21.00
C LEU A 12 22.90 -9.86 -19.88
N ILE A 13 23.87 -8.99 -20.21
CA ILE A 13 24.80 -8.38 -19.23
C ILE A 13 24.58 -6.86 -19.04
N LEU A 14 23.51 -6.27 -19.57
CA LEU A 14 23.20 -4.83 -19.38
C LEU A 14 21.97 -4.54 -18.50
N GLY A 15 21.40 -5.56 -17.86
CA GLY A 15 20.23 -5.41 -16.97
C GLY A 15 20.51 -5.53 -15.47
N LEU A 16 21.79 -5.61 -15.06
CA LEU A 16 22.20 -5.59 -13.66
C LEU A 16 22.75 -4.21 -13.30
N TYR A 17 22.01 -3.15 -13.62
CA TYR A 17 22.18 -1.90 -12.89
C TYR A 17 21.69 -2.17 -11.48
N SER A 18 22.65 -2.30 -10.57
CA SER A 18 22.55 -2.16 -9.12
C SER A 18 21.15 -1.75 -8.66
N ILE A 19 20.33 -2.74 -8.30
CA ILE A 19 19.20 -2.52 -7.40
C ILE A 19 19.82 -2.25 -6.04
N PHE A 20 20.44 -1.08 -5.86
CA PHE A 20 20.56 -0.51 -4.53
C PHE A 20 19.13 -0.33 -4.08
N SER A 21 18.69 -1.12 -3.11
CA SER A 21 17.35 -0.98 -2.56
C SER A 21 17.27 0.40 -1.91
N TYR A 22 16.72 1.36 -2.66
CA TYR A 22 16.42 2.71 -2.20
C TYR A 22 15.35 2.72 -1.09
N GLU A 23 15.00 1.57 -0.52
CA GLU A 23 14.02 1.40 0.54
C GLU A 23 14.40 2.18 1.81
N SER A 24 15.69 2.50 2.01
CA SER A 24 16.16 3.31 3.14
C SER A 24 16.09 4.83 2.91
N LEU A 25 15.81 5.30 1.68
CA LEU A 25 15.83 6.74 1.38
C LEU A 25 14.56 7.46 1.82
N ILE A 26 13.41 6.77 1.71
CA ILE A 26 12.11 7.39 1.92
C ILE A 26 11.29 6.53 2.89
N THR A 27 10.94 7.12 4.02
CA THR A 27 10.09 6.52 5.04
C THR A 27 8.70 7.16 4.97
N ILE A 28 7.67 6.34 5.23
CA ILE A 28 6.29 6.80 5.36
C ILE A 28 5.80 6.28 6.71
N ARG A 29 5.26 7.17 7.52
CA ARG A 29 4.69 6.82 8.82
C ARG A 29 3.43 7.64 9.10
N LYS A 30 2.63 7.17 10.05
CA LYS A 30 1.51 7.96 10.56
C LYS A 30 2.03 9.26 11.18
N ALA A 31 1.35 10.37 10.90
CA ALA A 31 1.65 11.65 11.53
C ALA A 31 1.24 11.64 13.00
N LYS A 32 2.09 12.24 13.83
CA LYS A 32 1.78 12.49 15.24
C LYS A 32 0.95 13.76 15.36
N LYS A 33 0.23 13.89 16.48
CA LYS A 33 -0.71 15.00 16.70
C LYS A 33 -0.01 16.37 16.64
N GLU A 34 1.20 16.46 17.19
CA GLU A 34 2.05 17.65 17.21
C GLU A 34 2.62 18.05 15.85
N GLU A 35 2.52 17.17 14.83
CA GLU A 35 2.99 17.45 13.47
C GLU A 35 1.90 18.03 12.58
N LEU A 36 0.67 18.13 13.10
CA LEU A 36 -0.50 18.57 12.35
C LEU A 36 -0.88 20.00 12.72
N ILE A 37 -1.30 20.76 11.71
CA ILE A 37 -1.87 22.09 11.92
C ILE A 37 -3.16 21.95 12.77
N PRO A 38 -3.39 22.83 13.76
CA PRO A 38 -4.64 22.84 14.52
C PRO A 38 -5.87 22.81 13.62
N GLY A 39 -6.85 21.96 13.94
CA GLY A 39 -8.09 21.79 13.19
C GLY A 39 -8.10 20.69 12.12
N ILE A 40 -6.95 20.06 11.80
CA ILE A 40 -6.92 18.88 10.88
C ILE A 40 -7.58 17.67 11.54
N LEU A 41 -7.18 17.33 12.77
CA LEU A 41 -7.73 16.16 13.47
C LEU A 41 -9.20 16.31 13.84
N GLU A 42 -9.66 17.52 14.13
CA GLU A 42 -11.05 17.81 14.51
C GLU A 42 -12.03 17.51 13.37
N LYS A 43 -11.55 17.50 12.13
CA LYS A 43 -12.34 17.18 10.93
C LYS A 43 -12.24 15.71 10.50
N GLY A 44 -11.56 14.86 11.28
CA GLY A 44 -11.42 13.43 10.98
C GLY A 44 -10.43 13.10 9.88
N TYR A 45 -9.58 14.05 9.47
CA TYR A 45 -8.49 13.77 8.54
C TYR A 45 -7.51 12.80 9.14
N LYS A 46 -7.00 11.92 8.29
CA LYS A 46 -5.83 11.11 8.58
C LYS A 46 -4.64 11.76 7.90
N ALA A 47 -3.45 11.45 8.37
CA ALA A 47 -2.25 12.05 7.87
C ALA A 47 -1.06 11.12 8.02
N CYS A 48 -0.21 11.11 6.99
CA CYS A 48 1.10 10.50 7.04
C CYS A 48 2.20 11.55 6.84
N VAL A 49 3.35 11.26 7.42
CA VAL A 49 4.59 11.99 7.17
C VAL A 49 5.44 11.15 6.22
N ILE A 50 5.93 11.81 5.19
CA ILE A 50 6.93 11.27 4.26
C ILE A 50 8.24 12.00 4.54
N GLU A 51 9.23 11.26 4.98
CA GLU A 51 10.58 11.76 5.22
C GLU A 51 11.45 11.26 4.07
N MET A 52 12.04 12.21 3.35
CA MET A 52 12.85 11.94 2.17
C MET A 52 14.28 12.33 2.50
N SER A 53 15.20 11.38 2.41
CA SER A 53 16.62 11.59 2.67
C SER A 53 17.44 11.05 1.52
N ASN A 54 18.63 11.64 1.31
CA ASN A 54 19.62 11.12 0.37
C ASN A 54 19.10 10.93 -1.09
N LEU A 55 18.14 11.77 -1.51
CA LEU A 55 17.75 11.83 -2.93
C LEU A 55 18.93 12.32 -3.78
N PRO A 56 19.00 11.93 -5.08
CA PRO A 56 20.03 12.44 -5.98
C PRO A 56 20.10 13.98 -5.94
N LYS A 57 21.30 14.51 -5.76
CA LYS A 57 21.57 15.96 -5.60
C LYS A 57 21.44 16.73 -6.92
N ASN A 58 21.18 18.03 -6.83
CA ASN A 58 21.05 18.93 -7.97
C ASN A 58 20.04 18.45 -9.03
N LYS A 59 18.93 17.88 -8.59
CA LYS A 59 17.89 17.29 -9.46
C LYS A 59 16.53 17.91 -9.21
N LEU A 60 15.68 17.79 -10.21
CA LEU A 60 14.25 18.07 -10.12
C LEU A 60 13.47 16.76 -10.15
N PHE A 61 12.46 16.67 -9.31
CA PHE A 61 11.61 15.50 -9.14
C PHE A 61 10.14 15.88 -9.26
N TYR A 62 9.37 15.00 -9.88
CA TYR A 62 7.93 14.93 -9.70
C TYR A 62 7.64 14.08 -8.47
N PHE A 63 7.08 14.69 -7.43
CA PHE A 63 6.41 13.98 -6.35
C PHE A 63 4.94 13.85 -6.71
N SER A 64 4.39 12.64 -6.60
CA SER A 64 2.95 12.42 -6.79
C SER A 64 2.43 11.34 -5.86
N TYR A 65 1.12 11.33 -5.66
CA TYR A 65 0.44 10.29 -4.93
C TYR A 65 -0.88 9.93 -5.60
N ALA A 66 -1.28 8.67 -5.52
CA ALA A 66 -2.53 8.21 -6.10
C ALA A 66 -3.16 7.19 -5.16
N ASN A 67 -4.49 7.17 -5.11
CA ASN A 67 -5.23 6.04 -4.56
C ASN A 67 -5.86 5.24 -5.72
N LEU A 68 -6.74 4.29 -5.41
CA LEU A 68 -7.34 3.40 -6.41
C LEU A 68 -8.20 4.13 -7.45
N ASP A 69 -8.66 5.35 -7.13
CA ASP A 69 -9.72 6.05 -7.84
C ASP A 69 -9.25 7.35 -8.49
N GLU A 70 -8.15 7.91 -8.00
CA GLU A 70 -7.68 9.24 -8.37
C GLU A 70 -6.16 9.30 -8.46
N SER A 71 -5.67 9.85 -9.58
CA SER A 71 -4.30 10.32 -9.70
C SER A 71 -4.23 11.73 -9.12
N TYR A 72 -3.56 11.91 -7.98
CA TYR A 72 -3.42 13.23 -7.38
C TYR A 72 -2.08 13.88 -7.73
N THR A 73 -2.20 15.21 -7.86
CA THR A 73 -1.19 16.27 -7.79
C THR A 73 0.26 15.83 -7.95
N SER A 74 0.85 16.20 -9.08
CA SER A 74 2.31 16.29 -9.16
C SER A 74 2.75 17.63 -8.57
N SER A 75 3.74 17.59 -7.68
CA SER A 75 4.45 18.77 -7.22
C SER A 75 5.93 18.63 -7.56
N LEU A 76 6.55 19.74 -7.95
CA LEU A 76 7.96 19.76 -8.31
C LEU A 76 8.81 19.98 -7.06
N ILE A 77 9.71 19.04 -6.80
CA ILE A 77 10.71 19.10 -5.72
C ILE A 77 12.09 19.27 -6.34
N LYS A 78 12.90 20.17 -5.80
CA LYS A 78 14.31 20.37 -6.16
C LYS A 78 15.21 19.90 -5.04
N SER A 79 16.24 19.12 -5.34
CA SER A 79 17.35 18.86 -4.42
C SER A 79 18.53 19.80 -4.71
N ASP A 80 19.21 20.27 -3.67
CA ASP A 80 20.47 21.03 -3.79
C ASP A 80 21.71 20.11 -3.69
N GLU A 81 22.89 20.71 -3.62
CA GLU A 81 24.18 20.02 -3.47
C GLU A 81 24.40 19.42 -2.07
N ASN A 82 23.67 19.89 -1.07
CA ASN A 82 23.69 19.39 0.29
C ASN A 82 22.68 18.26 0.51
N GLY A 83 21.76 18.06 -0.44
CA GLY A 83 20.67 17.09 -0.35
C GLY A 83 19.41 17.66 0.31
N ASN A 84 19.36 18.96 0.58
CA ASN A 84 18.16 19.63 1.05
C ASN A 84 17.12 19.65 -0.08
N LEU A 85 15.85 19.53 0.31
CA LEU A 85 14.74 19.49 -0.62
C LEU A 85 13.96 20.79 -0.55
N TYR A 86 13.54 21.30 -1.70
CA TYR A 86 12.78 22.54 -1.82
C TYR A 86 11.60 22.35 -2.75
N TRP A 87 10.51 23.05 -2.48
CA TRP A 87 9.46 23.22 -3.49
C TRP A 87 10.01 24.06 -4.64
N ALA A 88 9.99 23.52 -5.86
CA ALA A 88 10.61 24.19 -7.01
C ALA A 88 9.93 25.53 -7.34
N GLU A 89 8.63 25.65 -7.06
CA GLU A 89 7.83 26.85 -7.35
C GLU A 89 8.08 27.98 -6.36
N SER A 90 8.24 27.67 -5.07
CA SER A 90 8.34 28.67 -4.01
C SER A 90 9.74 28.84 -3.42
N GLY A 91 10.65 27.89 -3.67
CA GLY A 91 11.97 27.83 -3.04
C GLY A 91 11.94 27.53 -1.54
N VAL A 92 10.79 27.14 -0.99
CA VAL A 92 10.63 26.82 0.43
C VAL A 92 11.26 25.46 0.75
N LEU A 93 12.05 25.41 1.82
CA LEU A 93 12.67 24.19 2.33
C LEU A 93 11.60 23.19 2.78
N ILE A 94 11.76 21.93 2.38
CA ILE A 94 10.93 20.80 2.77
C ILE A 94 11.69 20.00 3.82
N GLU A 95 11.43 20.27 5.09
CA GLU A 95 11.96 19.45 6.19
C GLU A 95 11.24 18.10 6.30
N LYS A 96 9.92 18.14 6.07
CA LYS A 96 9.02 16.99 6.11
C LYS A 96 7.83 17.24 5.19
N LEU A 97 7.30 16.18 4.59
CA LEU A 97 6.08 16.27 3.81
C LEU A 97 4.93 15.65 4.59
N VAL A 98 3.95 16.46 4.96
CA VAL A 98 2.73 15.98 5.63
C VAL A 98 1.60 15.90 4.60
N ILE A 99 1.13 14.69 4.35
CA ILE A 99 0.02 14.44 3.44
C ILE A 99 -1.19 14.07 4.27
N THR A 100 -2.25 14.86 4.11
CA THR A 100 -3.54 14.58 4.72
C THR A 100 -4.40 13.81 3.73
N SER A 101 -5.13 12.83 4.24
CA SER A 101 -6.12 12.09 3.48
C SER A 101 -7.47 12.20 4.21
N TYR A 102 -8.54 12.11 3.45
CA TYR A 102 -9.90 12.10 3.97
C TYR A 102 -10.65 10.94 3.34
N ASP A 103 -11.52 10.30 4.11
CA ASP A 103 -12.43 9.25 3.63
C ASP A 103 -11.77 8.05 2.92
N LEU A 104 -10.52 7.71 3.26
CA LEU A 104 -9.92 6.46 2.77
C LEU A 104 -10.68 5.25 3.31
N PHE A 105 -11.04 4.36 2.40
CA PHE A 105 -11.64 3.08 2.74
C PHE A 105 -10.66 2.24 3.57
N PRO A 106 -11.12 1.45 4.55
CA PRO A 106 -10.25 0.48 5.22
C PRO A 106 -9.57 -0.47 4.22
N GLY A 107 -8.26 -0.64 4.35
CA GLY A 107 -7.45 -1.41 3.40
C GLY A 107 -7.07 -0.65 2.12
N GLU A 108 -7.57 0.57 1.89
CA GLU A 108 -7.26 1.34 0.67
C GLU A 108 -5.79 1.76 0.65
N PRO A 109 -5.05 1.42 -0.42
CA PRO A 109 -3.68 1.83 -0.58
C PRO A 109 -3.57 3.24 -1.17
N ILE A 110 -2.62 4.02 -0.65
CA ILE A 110 -2.05 5.17 -1.35
C ILE A 110 -0.68 4.79 -1.87
N ILE A 111 -0.45 5.04 -3.16
CA ILE A 111 0.83 4.88 -3.83
C ILE A 111 1.49 6.24 -3.91
N TYR A 112 2.62 6.39 -3.23
CA TYR A 112 3.47 7.57 -3.31
C TYR A 112 4.58 7.30 -4.31
N SER A 113 4.90 8.28 -5.15
CA SER A 113 6.00 8.15 -6.11
C SER A 113 6.81 9.41 -6.25
N ILE A 114 8.11 9.22 -6.50
CA ILE A 114 9.08 10.28 -6.76
C ILE A 114 9.88 9.88 -7.99
N LYS A 115 9.88 10.74 -9.00
CA LYS A 115 10.59 10.47 -10.25
C LYS A 115 11.38 11.70 -10.68
N SER A 116 12.67 11.54 -10.95
CA SER A 116 13.45 12.65 -11.51
C SER A 116 12.98 12.99 -12.92
N ILE A 117 13.02 14.27 -13.29
CA ILE A 117 12.57 14.72 -14.63
C ILE A 117 13.35 14.02 -15.74
N ASP A 118 14.65 13.80 -15.52
CA ASP A 118 15.54 13.11 -16.46
C ASP A 118 15.42 11.57 -16.43
N GLY A 119 14.55 11.02 -15.58
CA GLY A 119 14.30 9.58 -15.47
C GLY A 119 15.40 8.75 -14.82
N SER A 120 16.51 9.35 -14.37
CA SER A 120 17.60 8.62 -13.72
C SER A 120 17.23 8.01 -12.36
N PHE A 121 16.16 8.51 -11.75
CA PHE A 121 15.69 8.07 -10.45
C PHE A 121 14.17 7.90 -10.49
N SER A 122 13.70 6.79 -9.96
CA SER A 122 12.29 6.52 -9.76
C SER A 122 12.11 5.70 -8.50
N TRP A 123 11.18 6.12 -7.67
CA TRP A 123 10.80 5.43 -6.45
C TRP A 123 9.27 5.42 -6.34
N SER A 124 8.73 4.32 -5.85
CA SER A 124 7.30 4.21 -5.55
C SER A 124 7.11 3.32 -4.33
N LYS A 125 6.19 3.69 -3.44
CA LYS A 125 5.84 2.89 -2.27
C LYS A 125 4.38 3.01 -1.95
N LYS A 126 3.81 1.86 -1.60
CA LYS A 126 2.43 1.73 -1.14
C LYS A 126 2.35 1.90 0.37
N TYR A 127 1.33 2.60 0.83
CA TYR A 127 1.02 2.79 2.24
C TYR A 127 -0.49 2.66 2.44
N ILE A 128 -0.90 1.84 3.41
CA ILE A 128 -2.29 1.67 3.80
C ILE A 128 -2.47 2.34 5.15
N GLU A 129 -3.18 3.47 5.14
CA GLU A 129 -3.35 4.26 6.36
C GLU A 129 -4.31 3.60 7.37
N ASN A 130 -5.24 2.81 6.86
CA ASN A 130 -6.24 2.07 7.64
C ASN A 130 -6.10 0.57 7.39
N PRO A 131 -5.02 -0.05 7.88
CA PRO A 131 -4.77 -1.45 7.60
C PRO A 131 -5.90 -2.31 8.17
N LEU A 132 -6.37 -3.27 7.37
CA LEU A 132 -7.30 -4.31 7.79
C LEU A 132 -6.47 -5.55 8.11
N GLU A 133 -6.06 -5.69 9.38
CA GLU A 133 -5.16 -6.76 9.81
C GLU A 133 -5.65 -7.41 11.09
N CYS A 134 -5.43 -8.71 11.21
CA CYS A 134 -5.65 -9.49 12.41
C CYS A 134 -4.40 -10.33 12.69
N VAL A 135 -3.94 -10.33 13.94
CA VAL A 135 -2.70 -11.01 14.35
C VAL A 135 -3.00 -11.85 15.59
N LEU A 136 -2.60 -13.12 15.58
CA LEU A 136 -2.71 -14.01 16.73
C LEU A 136 -1.53 -13.84 17.69
N PRO A 137 -1.63 -14.33 18.95
CA PRO A 137 -0.49 -14.41 19.85
C PRO A 137 0.69 -15.23 19.29
N SER A 138 0.40 -16.18 18.41
CA SER A 138 1.37 -16.98 17.65
C SER A 138 2.06 -16.21 16.51
N ASN A 139 1.79 -14.91 16.35
CA ASN A 139 2.31 -14.02 15.31
C ASN A 139 1.86 -14.35 13.87
N LYS A 140 0.96 -15.33 13.70
CA LYS A 140 0.23 -15.55 12.44
C LYS A 140 -0.57 -14.29 12.12
N LYS A 141 -0.46 -13.80 10.88
CA LYS A 141 -1.05 -12.53 10.46
C LYS A 141 -1.92 -12.73 9.21
N LEU A 142 -3.10 -12.11 9.25
CA LEU A 142 -4.01 -11.99 8.13
C LEU A 142 -4.16 -10.50 7.81
N SER A 143 -3.95 -10.11 6.56
CA SER A 143 -4.06 -8.72 6.11
C SER A 143 -4.88 -8.61 4.83
N PHE A 144 -5.57 -7.49 4.71
CA PHE A 144 -6.41 -7.16 3.56
C PHE A 144 -6.02 -5.81 2.98
N GLU A 145 -5.89 -5.80 1.67
CA GLU A 145 -5.71 -4.61 0.87
C GLU A 145 -6.88 -4.50 -0.09
N LEU A 146 -7.50 -3.32 -0.14
CA LEU A 146 -8.56 -3.07 -1.08
C LEU A 146 -7.95 -3.00 -2.49
N GLY A 147 -8.47 -3.80 -3.41
CA GLY A 147 -7.98 -3.87 -4.79
C GLY A 147 -8.84 -3.10 -5.79
N ASP A 148 -10.03 -2.62 -5.39
CA ASP A 148 -10.81 -1.68 -6.20
C ASP A 148 -11.44 -0.55 -5.37
N ALA A 149 -11.59 0.62 -5.96
CA ALA A 149 -12.17 1.78 -5.28
C ALA A 149 -13.67 1.66 -4.98
N ARG A 150 -14.32 0.62 -5.54
CA ARG A 150 -15.73 0.35 -5.32
C ARG A 150 -15.98 -0.30 -3.95
N GLY A 151 -14.93 -0.76 -3.27
CA GLY A 151 -15.03 -1.30 -1.93
C GLY A 151 -15.58 -2.73 -1.89
N PHE A 152 -15.44 -3.51 -2.97
CA PHE A 152 -15.99 -4.87 -3.05
C PHE A 152 -14.92 -5.96 -3.21
N PHE A 153 -13.69 -5.58 -3.54
CA PHE A 153 -12.63 -6.53 -3.82
C PHE A 153 -11.44 -6.30 -2.92
N TYR A 154 -11.07 -7.33 -2.17
CA TYR A 154 -9.88 -7.32 -1.33
C TYR A 154 -8.88 -8.36 -1.78
N MET A 155 -7.61 -7.95 -1.87
CA MET A 155 -6.47 -8.84 -1.85
C MET A 155 -6.21 -9.30 -0.42
N VAL A 156 -6.04 -10.61 -0.23
CA VAL A 156 -5.82 -11.23 1.07
C VAL A 156 -4.38 -11.72 1.13
N LYS A 157 -3.66 -11.41 2.21
CA LYS A 157 -2.33 -11.94 2.49
C LYS A 157 -2.30 -12.60 3.87
N LEU A 158 -1.80 -13.83 3.91
CA LEU A 158 -1.51 -14.61 5.10
C LEU A 158 0.02 -14.65 5.28
N GLU A 159 0.49 -14.41 6.50
CA GLU A 159 1.92 -14.35 6.84
C GLU A 159 2.22 -15.11 8.13
N ASN A 160 3.42 -15.71 8.21
CA ASN A 160 3.97 -16.38 9.39
C ASN A 160 3.18 -17.61 9.89
N PHE A 161 2.55 -18.35 8.99
CA PHE A 161 1.94 -19.64 9.33
C PHE A 161 2.97 -20.78 9.18
N ILE A 162 2.54 -22.01 9.45
CA ILE A 162 3.40 -23.17 9.26
C ILE A 162 3.57 -23.42 7.75
N PRO A 163 4.79 -23.65 7.24
CA PRO A 163 5.01 -24.04 5.85
C PRO A 163 4.13 -25.21 5.41
N ASN A 164 3.52 -25.11 4.23
CA ASN A 164 2.62 -26.12 3.67
C ASN A 164 1.40 -26.46 4.54
N GLU A 165 1.03 -25.57 5.49
CA GLU A 165 -0.16 -25.75 6.31
C GLU A 165 -1.44 -25.70 5.46
N VAL A 166 -2.36 -26.63 5.73
CA VAL A 166 -3.71 -26.57 5.19
C VAL A 166 -4.57 -25.75 6.15
N VAL A 167 -4.99 -24.57 5.71
CA VAL A 167 -5.92 -23.71 6.46
C VAL A 167 -7.33 -23.82 5.90
N ARG A 168 -8.33 -23.70 6.78
CA ARG A 168 -9.73 -23.58 6.37
C ARG A 168 -10.11 -22.11 6.34
N VAL A 169 -10.81 -21.71 5.30
CA VAL A 169 -11.30 -20.34 5.14
C VAL A 169 -12.82 -20.36 5.20
N ILE A 170 -13.39 -19.45 5.99
CA ILE A 170 -14.84 -19.23 6.06
C ILE A 170 -15.09 -17.75 5.82
N SER A 171 -15.87 -17.44 4.79
CA SER A 171 -16.34 -16.09 4.52
C SER A 171 -17.85 -16.05 4.70
N ASN A 172 -18.31 -15.20 5.62
CA ASN A 172 -19.72 -14.96 5.88
C ASN A 172 -20.07 -13.55 5.45
N SER A 173 -21.03 -13.40 4.55
CA SER A 173 -21.59 -12.11 4.15
C SER A 173 -23.11 -12.19 4.27
N GLU A 174 -23.68 -11.56 5.29
CA GLU A 174 -25.10 -11.71 5.63
C GLU A 174 -25.49 -13.19 5.85
N ASN A 175 -26.40 -13.72 5.02
CA ASN A 175 -26.89 -15.11 5.09
C ASN A 175 -26.09 -16.08 4.19
N GLU A 176 -25.07 -15.60 3.50
CA GLU A 176 -24.24 -16.41 2.61
C GLU A 176 -22.93 -16.79 3.28
N THR A 177 -22.61 -18.08 3.22
CA THR A 177 -21.38 -18.64 3.76
C THR A 177 -20.62 -19.39 2.67
N ILE A 178 -19.40 -18.96 2.40
CA ILE A 178 -18.46 -19.67 1.54
C ILE A 178 -17.42 -20.34 2.44
N LYS A 179 -17.19 -21.63 2.21
CA LYS A 179 -16.15 -22.41 2.89
C LYS A 179 -15.18 -22.93 1.85
N SER A 180 -13.89 -22.74 2.10
CA SER A 180 -12.83 -23.28 1.27
C SER A 180 -11.66 -23.73 2.12
N PHE A 181 -10.65 -24.30 1.48
CA PHE A 181 -9.37 -24.62 2.08
C PHE A 181 -8.27 -24.08 1.17
N PHE A 182 -7.13 -23.77 1.77
CA PHE A 182 -5.97 -23.24 1.08
C PHE A 182 -4.71 -23.85 1.69
N ILE A 183 -3.73 -24.17 0.85
CA ILE A 183 -2.43 -24.71 1.29
C ILE A 183 -1.41 -23.59 1.17
N LEU A 184 -0.72 -23.30 2.26
CA LEU A 184 0.30 -22.24 2.29
C LEU A 184 1.56 -22.68 1.57
N ASN A 185 2.38 -21.70 1.15
CA ASN A 185 3.64 -22.00 0.49
C ASN A 185 4.71 -22.54 1.47
N GLU A 186 5.89 -22.82 0.95
CA GLU A 186 7.04 -23.30 1.73
C GLU A 186 7.58 -22.29 2.76
N GLU A 187 7.18 -21.02 2.66
CA GLU A 187 7.55 -19.94 3.57
C GLU A 187 6.48 -19.71 4.67
N GLY A 188 5.33 -20.40 4.58
CA GLY A 188 4.19 -20.17 5.48
C GLY A 188 3.33 -18.96 5.10
N ASP A 189 3.43 -18.51 3.85
CA ASP A 189 2.67 -17.39 3.31
C ASP A 189 1.54 -17.85 2.38
N GLY A 190 0.53 -17.00 2.24
CA GLY A 190 -0.63 -17.24 1.38
C GLY A 190 -1.17 -15.97 0.76
N TYR A 191 -1.69 -16.09 -0.47
CA TYR A 191 -2.28 -14.98 -1.20
C TYR A 191 -3.61 -15.41 -1.81
N GLY A 192 -4.61 -14.54 -1.71
CA GLY A 192 -5.94 -14.79 -2.25
C GLY A 192 -6.69 -13.51 -2.51
N SER A 193 -7.98 -13.66 -2.77
CA SER A 193 -8.91 -12.54 -2.85
C SER A 193 -10.20 -12.86 -2.13
N SER A 194 -10.89 -11.81 -1.68
CA SER A 194 -12.17 -11.88 -1.01
C SER A 194 -13.12 -10.87 -1.62
N MET A 195 -14.33 -11.33 -1.96
CA MET A 195 -15.43 -10.50 -2.42
C MET A 195 -16.70 -10.93 -1.71
N PRO A 196 -17.54 -9.99 -1.25
CA PRO A 196 -18.85 -10.32 -0.70
C PRO A 196 -19.74 -10.91 -1.80
N GLY A 197 -20.40 -12.02 -1.52
CA GLY A 197 -21.27 -12.74 -2.49
C GLY A 197 -22.70 -12.23 -2.61
N VAL A 198 -23.07 -11.13 -1.93
CA VAL A 198 -24.48 -10.85 -1.61
C VAL A 198 -25.26 -10.21 -2.75
N ILE A 199 -26.43 -10.76 -3.09
CA ILE A 199 -27.34 -10.22 -4.11
C ILE A 199 -28.26 -9.13 -3.51
N GLY A 200 -28.42 -8.02 -4.24
CA GLY A 200 -29.44 -6.98 -3.95
C GLY A 200 -29.08 -6.01 -2.82
N LYS A 201 -27.80 -5.94 -2.45
CA LYS A 201 -27.29 -5.09 -1.36
C LYS A 201 -26.20 -4.15 -1.89
N GLU A 202 -26.16 -2.94 -1.33
CA GLU A 202 -25.23 -1.87 -1.75
C GLU A 202 -23.99 -1.72 -0.84
N GLY A 203 -23.95 -2.48 0.26
CA GLY A 203 -22.88 -2.45 1.24
C GLY A 203 -23.21 -3.25 2.51
N GLY A 204 -22.20 -3.49 3.33
CA GLY A 204 -22.33 -4.25 4.57
C GLY A 204 -20.98 -4.54 5.23
N ILE A 205 -20.95 -5.55 6.10
CA ILE A 205 -19.72 -6.10 6.70
C ILE A 205 -19.69 -7.59 6.41
N ALA A 206 -18.61 -8.06 5.79
CA ALA A 206 -18.31 -9.48 5.66
C ALA A 206 -17.38 -9.90 6.79
N VAL A 207 -17.51 -11.14 7.27
CA VAL A 207 -16.61 -11.74 8.25
C VAL A 207 -15.75 -12.77 7.53
N PHE A 208 -14.44 -12.58 7.54
CA PHE A 208 -13.48 -13.50 6.96
C PHE A 208 -12.68 -14.18 8.06
N GLN A 209 -12.76 -15.50 8.09
CA GLN A 209 -12.10 -16.33 9.09
C GLN A 209 -11.09 -17.26 8.42
N VAL A 210 -9.90 -17.37 9.03
CA VAL A 210 -8.90 -18.37 8.71
C VAL A 210 -8.70 -19.23 9.96
N ILE A 211 -8.92 -20.53 9.80
CA ILE A 211 -8.80 -21.52 10.87
C ILE A 211 -7.61 -22.41 10.53
N THR A 212 -6.62 -22.39 11.41
CA THR A 212 -5.38 -23.16 11.29
C THR A 212 -5.58 -24.63 11.64
N SER A 213 -4.57 -25.45 11.37
CA SER A 213 -4.55 -26.88 11.68
C SER A 213 -4.61 -27.19 13.18
N ASP A 214 -4.11 -26.28 14.02
CA ASP A 214 -4.19 -26.30 15.48
C ASP A 214 -5.48 -25.65 16.04
N ASN A 215 -6.44 -25.31 15.17
CA ASN A 215 -7.74 -24.68 15.50
C ASN A 215 -7.66 -23.26 16.08
N GLU A 216 -6.55 -22.55 15.91
CA GLU A 216 -6.55 -21.10 16.08
C GLU A 216 -7.41 -20.45 14.99
N CYS A 217 -8.03 -19.30 15.30
CA CYS A 217 -8.94 -18.61 14.37
C CYS A 217 -8.58 -17.13 14.27
N LEU A 218 -8.18 -16.70 13.07
CA LEU A 218 -8.09 -15.29 12.72
C LEU A 218 -9.45 -14.86 12.17
N GLU A 219 -10.06 -13.84 12.75
CA GLU A 219 -11.30 -13.26 12.26
C GLU A 219 -11.11 -11.78 11.95
N CYS A 220 -11.33 -11.38 10.70
CA CYS A 220 -11.36 -9.99 10.29
C CYS A 220 -12.73 -9.59 9.74
N LYS A 221 -13.17 -8.38 10.09
CA LYS A 221 -14.40 -7.75 9.59
C LYS A 221 -14.06 -6.84 8.42
N LEU A 222 -14.58 -7.18 7.25
CA LEU A 222 -14.34 -6.50 6.00
C LEU A 222 -15.55 -5.64 5.64
N PRO A 223 -15.47 -4.32 5.82
CA PRO A 223 -16.52 -3.43 5.33
C PRO A 223 -16.58 -3.50 3.81
N TRP A 224 -17.76 -3.38 3.20
CA TRP A 224 -17.87 -3.36 1.74
C TRP A 224 -18.98 -2.45 1.23
N GLY A 225 -18.80 -2.01 -0.01
CA GLY A 225 -19.75 -1.24 -0.79
C GLY A 225 -19.75 0.27 -0.63
N ASN A 226 -20.48 0.92 -1.54
CA ASN A 226 -20.37 2.34 -1.85
C ASN A 226 -20.90 3.27 -0.74
N LYS A 227 -21.64 2.75 0.24
CA LYS A 227 -22.22 3.57 1.33
C LYS A 227 -21.22 4.00 2.40
N LEU A 228 -19.99 3.51 2.33
CA LEU A 228 -18.93 3.83 3.28
C LEU A 228 -18.04 5.00 2.85
N THR A 229 -18.09 5.41 1.57
CA THR A 229 -17.41 6.61 1.09
C THR A 229 -18.35 7.80 1.22
N HIS A 230 -18.12 8.67 2.21
CA HIS A 230 -18.80 9.96 2.28
C HIS A 230 -18.18 10.94 1.25
N LYS A 231 -18.91 12.01 0.96
CA LYS A 231 -18.71 12.92 -0.18
C LYS A 231 -17.25 13.39 -0.32
N LYS A 232 -16.60 12.98 -1.41
CA LYS A 232 -15.26 13.42 -1.86
C LYS A 232 -15.09 14.94 -1.70
N LYS A 233 -14.14 15.37 -0.86
CA LYS A 233 -13.64 16.75 -0.80
C LYS A 233 -12.12 16.76 -0.94
N LYS A 234 -11.64 17.73 -1.73
CA LYS A 234 -10.27 17.91 -2.21
C LYS A 234 -9.19 17.78 -1.12
N ILE A 235 -8.14 16.99 -1.38
CA ILE A 235 -6.92 16.90 -0.58
C ILE A 235 -6.12 18.20 -0.73
N THR A 236 -5.54 18.70 0.37
CA THR A 236 -4.71 19.91 0.40
C THR A 236 -3.30 19.56 0.89
N LEU A 237 -2.27 19.91 0.12
CA LEU A 237 -0.87 19.88 0.57
C LEU A 237 -0.62 21.09 1.47
N GLN A 238 0.06 20.89 2.59
CA GLN A 238 0.41 21.96 3.53
C GLN A 238 1.90 21.90 3.88
N ASN A 239 2.48 23.09 4.13
CA ASN A 239 3.88 23.31 4.52
C ASN A 239 4.01 23.37 6.04
#